data_AF-B9A818-F1
#
_entry.id   AF-B9A818-F1
#
_cell.length_a   1.000
_cell.length_b   1.000
_cell.length_c   1.000
_cell.angle_alpha   90.00
_cell.angle_beta   90.00
_cell.angle_gamma   90.00
#
_symmetry.space_group_name_H-M   'P 1'
#
loop_
_entity.id
_entity.type
_entity.pdbx_description
1 polymer ?
#
loop_
_entity_poly.entity_id
_entity_poly.type
_entity_poly.pdbx_seq_one_letter_code
_entity_poly.pdbx_strand_id
1 'polypeptide(L)'
;MYPIDGVNQFARLIRVFHLVRAIKSISMISHAINENKASTSLHFMVVTSLMMMLFGSIYILYLEKDMPGTNIHNAGDAFWWTFVTITTVGYGDFFPVALEGRIVAIILITTGVGMFGSFTAVLASWTSNERKMEVQILEEVHDLRAEVHELKSILKLQAERNG
;
A
#
# COMPACT_ATOMS: atom_id res chain seq x y z
N MET A 1 6.35 -29.91 -33.51
CA MET A 1 5.44 -28.78 -33.75
C MET A 1 4.63 -28.63 -32.46
N TYR A 2 4.95 -27.79 -31.48
CA TYR A 2 5.41 -26.38 -31.47
C TYR A 2 6.75 -26.17 -30.75
N PRO A 3 7.54 -25.13 -31.11
CA PRO A 3 8.74 -24.70 -30.38
C PRO A 3 8.38 -23.60 -29.36
N ILE A 4 8.88 -23.69 -28.12
CA ILE A 4 8.59 -22.75 -27.02
C ILE A 4 9.81 -21.93 -26.59
N ASP A 5 10.75 -21.70 -27.51
CA ASP A 5 12.04 -21.06 -27.20
C ASP A 5 11.97 -19.51 -27.10
N GLY A 6 10.77 -18.92 -27.16
CA GLY A 6 10.58 -17.46 -27.15
C GLY A 6 10.57 -16.80 -25.76
N VAL A 7 10.31 -17.54 -24.68
CA VAL A 7 10.09 -16.97 -23.34
C VAL A 7 11.40 -16.59 -22.63
N ASN A 8 12.50 -17.27 -22.97
CA ASN A 8 13.76 -17.17 -22.24
C ASN A 8 14.58 -15.89 -22.58
N GLN A 9 14.26 -15.17 -23.65
CA GLN A 9 14.96 -13.94 -24.03
C GLN A 9 14.38 -12.69 -23.31
N PHE A 10 13.08 -12.67 -23.03
CA PHE A 10 12.41 -11.58 -22.29
C PHE A 10 12.69 -11.63 -20.78
N ALA A 11 12.88 -12.84 -20.20
CA ALA A 11 13.22 -13.02 -18.79
C ALA A 11 14.59 -12.42 -18.40
N ARG A 12 15.52 -12.28 -19.35
CA ARG A 12 16.86 -11.70 -19.12
C ARG A 12 16.82 -10.16 -19.02
N LEU A 13 15.94 -9.51 -19.79
CA LEU A 13 15.75 -8.05 -19.76
C LEU A 13 14.99 -7.57 -18.52
N ILE A 14 14.02 -8.36 -18.01
CA ILE A 14 13.30 -8.09 -16.76
C ILE A 14 14.23 -8.13 -15.53
N ARG A 15 15.29 -8.95 -15.58
CA ARG A 15 16.27 -9.12 -14.49
C ARG A 15 17.16 -7.89 -14.29
N VAL A 16 17.50 -7.17 -15.36
CA VAL A 16 18.31 -5.93 -15.31
C VAL A 16 17.47 -4.72 -14.88
N PHE A 17 16.19 -4.69 -15.26
CA PHE A 17 15.26 -3.64 -14.80
C PHE A 17 14.96 -3.72 -13.29
N HIS A 18 15.08 -4.91 -12.70
CA HIS A 18 14.92 -5.17 -11.27
C HIS A 18 15.98 -4.47 -10.39
N LEU A 19 17.22 -4.35 -10.88
CA LEU A 19 18.32 -3.72 -10.13
C LEU A 19 18.21 -2.20 -10.12
N VAL A 20 17.77 -1.58 -11.22
CA VAL A 20 17.63 -0.12 -11.34
C VAL A 20 16.46 0.41 -10.48
N ARG A 21 15.43 -0.41 -10.22
CA ARG A 21 14.26 -0.05 -9.38
C ARG A 21 14.54 -0.13 -7.88
N ALA A 22 15.37 -1.07 -7.45
CA ALA A 22 15.80 -1.20 -6.05
C ALA A 22 16.63 0.01 -5.58
N ILE A 23 17.51 0.51 -6.46
CA ILE A 23 18.38 1.67 -6.17
C ILE A 23 17.57 2.97 -6.12
N LYS A 24 16.52 3.13 -6.94
CA LYS A 24 15.62 4.30 -6.87
C LYS A 24 14.71 4.31 -5.64
N SER A 25 14.34 3.16 -5.07
CA SER A 25 13.53 3.10 -3.84
C SER A 25 14.29 3.65 -2.63
N ILE A 26 15.60 3.40 -2.55
CA ILE A 26 16.46 3.94 -1.49
C ILE A 26 16.60 5.46 -1.60
N SER A 27 16.61 6.01 -2.82
CA SER A 27 16.75 7.45 -3.07
C SER A 27 15.47 8.27 -2.90
N MET A 28 14.28 7.65 -2.91
CA MET A 28 13.00 8.35 -2.82
C MET A 28 12.45 8.41 -1.38
N ILE A 29 12.86 7.44 -0.56
CA ILE A 29 12.61 7.41 0.88
C ILE A 29 13.28 8.59 1.61
N SER A 30 14.41 9.11 1.11
CA SER A 30 15.14 10.19 1.77
C SER A 30 14.51 11.58 1.60
N HIS A 31 13.60 11.78 0.63
CA HIS A 31 13.03 13.10 0.32
C HIS A 31 11.51 13.22 0.59
N ALA A 32 10.79 12.11 0.81
CA ALA A 32 9.35 12.11 1.07
C ALA A 32 8.98 12.17 2.57
N ILE A 33 9.95 12.43 3.45
CA ILE A 33 9.76 12.53 4.90
C ILE A 33 9.04 13.84 5.29
N ASN A 34 8.88 14.78 4.35
CA ASN A 34 8.14 16.00 4.60
C ASN A 34 6.82 16.04 3.80
N GLU A 35 5.72 16.22 4.54
CA GLU A 35 4.41 16.77 4.14
C GLU A 35 3.19 15.86 3.86
N ASN A 36 3.25 14.52 3.85
CA ASN A 36 1.99 13.75 3.84
C ASN A 36 2.09 12.31 4.40
N LYS A 37 1.81 12.13 5.70
CA LYS A 37 1.94 10.84 6.41
C LYS A 37 1.09 9.72 5.78
N ALA A 38 -0.09 10.06 5.23
CA ALA A 38 -0.96 9.10 4.57
C ALA A 38 -0.38 8.60 3.23
N SER A 39 0.20 9.50 2.42
CA SER A 39 0.82 9.14 1.14
C SER A 39 2.08 8.29 1.33
N THR A 40 2.89 8.57 2.35
CA THR A 40 4.09 7.77 2.64
C THR A 40 3.74 6.35 3.10
N SER A 41 2.68 6.19 3.90
CA SER A 41 2.20 4.86 4.33
C SER A 41 1.71 4.01 3.16
N LEU A 42 1.02 4.59 2.18
CA LEU A 42 0.56 3.87 0.98
C LEU A 42 1.74 3.41 0.12
N HIS A 43 2.72 4.29 -0.10
CA HIS A 43 3.91 3.94 -0.89
C HIS A 43 4.67 2.78 -0.26
N PHE A 44 4.87 2.81 1.06
CA PHE A 44 5.51 1.72 1.78
C PHE A 44 4.73 0.40 1.64
N MET A 45 3.39 0.45 1.77
CA MET A 45 2.54 -0.73 1.64
C MET A 45 2.61 -1.36 0.24
N VAL A 46 2.55 -0.54 -0.82
CA VAL A 46 2.65 -1.01 -2.21
C VAL A 46 4.03 -1.63 -2.48
N VAL A 47 5.10 -0.96 -2.05
CA VAL A 47 6.47 -1.47 -2.25
C VAL A 47 6.67 -2.80 -1.51
N THR A 48 6.28 -2.89 -0.23
CA THR A 48 6.43 -4.11 0.55
C THR A 48 5.57 -5.24 -0.04
N SER A 49 4.33 -4.97 -0.49
CA SER A 49 3.47 -5.97 -1.16
C SER A 49 4.11 -6.50 -2.44
N LEU A 50 4.66 -5.63 -3.29
CA LEU A 50 5.37 -6.05 -4.50
C LEU A 50 6.62 -6.88 -4.19
N MET A 51 7.39 -6.51 -3.16
CA MET A 51 8.55 -7.29 -2.72
C MET A 51 8.12 -8.67 -2.23
N MET A 52 7.10 -8.76 -1.38
CA MET A 52 6.57 -10.04 -0.91
C MET A 52 6.07 -10.92 -2.06
N MET A 53 5.43 -10.32 -3.07
CA MET A 53 4.96 -11.06 -4.24
C MET A 53 6.12 -11.69 -5.03
N LEU A 54 7.20 -10.94 -5.21
CA LEU A 54 8.39 -11.40 -5.95
C LEU A 54 9.17 -12.46 -5.16
N PHE A 55 9.50 -12.16 -3.90
CA PHE A 55 10.27 -13.09 -3.07
C PHE A 55 9.46 -14.34 -2.71
N GLY A 56 8.17 -14.18 -2.39
CA GLY A 56 7.26 -15.29 -2.10
C GLY A 56 7.12 -16.24 -3.29
N SER A 57 6.92 -15.71 -4.49
CA SER A 57 6.83 -16.52 -5.72
C SER A 57 8.12 -17.29 -6.03
N ILE A 58 9.29 -16.65 -5.87
CA ILE A 58 10.58 -17.31 -6.11
C ILE A 58 10.84 -18.40 -5.07
N TYR A 59 10.62 -18.09 -3.78
CA TYR A 59 10.95 -18.99 -2.69
C TYR A 59 10.00 -20.18 -2.64
N ILE A 60 8.70 -19.97 -2.85
CA ILE A 60 7.72 -21.07 -2.89
C ILE A 60 7.99 -22.00 -4.08
N LEU A 61 8.32 -21.46 -5.25
CA LEU A 61 8.68 -22.27 -6.41
C LEU A 61 9.95 -23.08 -6.13
N TYR A 62 10.96 -22.48 -5.51
CA TYR A 62 12.20 -23.18 -5.17
C TYR A 62 11.96 -24.35 -4.21
N LEU A 63 11.11 -24.17 -3.21
CA LEU A 63 10.82 -25.21 -2.21
C LEU A 63 9.86 -26.29 -2.70
N GLU A 64 8.92 -25.95 -3.58
CA GLU A 64 7.85 -26.86 -4.00
C GLU A 64 8.15 -27.60 -5.30
N LYS A 65 9.05 -27.09 -6.17
CA LYS A 65 9.25 -27.62 -7.52
C LYS A 65 9.65 -29.10 -7.57
N ASP A 66 10.44 -29.55 -6.59
CA ASP A 66 10.98 -30.92 -6.56
C ASP A 66 10.20 -31.84 -5.59
N MET A 67 9.08 -31.37 -5.04
CA MET A 67 8.30 -32.12 -4.04
C MET A 67 7.23 -33.02 -4.68
N PRO A 68 7.12 -34.29 -4.24
CA PRO A 68 6.08 -35.18 -4.73
C PRO A 68 4.69 -34.71 -4.28
N GLY A 69 3.77 -34.58 -5.24
CA GLY A 69 2.40 -34.12 -4.99
C GLY A 69 2.22 -32.60 -4.95
N THR A 70 3.25 -31.82 -5.31
CA THR A 70 3.12 -30.37 -5.50
C THR A 70 2.14 -30.03 -6.62
N ASN A 71 1.42 -28.93 -6.48
CA ASN A 71 0.62 -28.31 -7.54
C ASN A 71 1.27 -27.05 -8.12
N ILE A 72 2.40 -26.58 -7.57
CA ILE A 72 3.12 -25.39 -8.05
C ILE A 72 4.27 -25.86 -8.95
N HIS A 73 4.08 -25.78 -10.27
CA HIS A 73 5.05 -26.34 -11.23
C HIS A 73 5.88 -25.27 -11.94
N ASN A 74 5.35 -24.07 -12.10
CA ASN A 74 6.02 -22.99 -12.82
C ASN A 74 5.94 -21.65 -12.07
N ALA A 75 6.69 -20.66 -12.56
CA ALA A 75 6.73 -19.33 -11.94
C ALA A 75 5.37 -18.59 -12.00
N GLY A 76 4.53 -18.88 -12.99
CA GLY A 76 3.17 -18.34 -13.09
C GLY A 76 2.28 -18.85 -11.96
N ASP A 77 2.30 -20.16 -11.70
CA ASP A 77 1.53 -20.78 -10.61
C ASP A 77 1.95 -20.19 -9.25
N ALA A 78 3.26 -20.09 -9.02
CA ALA A 78 3.82 -19.53 -7.79
C ALA A 78 3.46 -18.04 -7.62
N PHE A 79 3.51 -17.25 -8.70
CA PHE A 79 3.11 -15.85 -8.70
C PHE A 79 1.62 -15.70 -8.39
N TRP A 80 0.78 -16.47 -9.06
CA TRP A 80 -0.66 -16.48 -8.85
C TRP A 80 -1.01 -16.85 -7.41
N TRP A 81 -0.44 -17.93 -6.90
CA TRP A 81 -0.61 -18.35 -5.50
C TRP A 81 -0.22 -17.24 -4.53
N THR A 82 0.93 -16.60 -4.74
CA THR A 82 1.41 -15.52 -3.86
C THR A 82 0.48 -14.31 -3.92
N PHE A 83 -0.02 -13.95 -5.12
CA PHE A 83 -0.97 -12.86 -5.31
C PHE A 83 -2.29 -13.09 -4.58
N VAL A 84 -2.92 -14.26 -4.77
CA VAL A 84 -4.20 -14.59 -4.11
C VAL A 84 -4.06 -14.77 -2.60
N THR A 85 -2.86 -15.16 -2.13
CA THR A 85 -2.57 -15.31 -0.70
C THR A 85 -2.36 -13.96 -0.01
N ILE A 86 -1.55 -13.07 -0.59
CA ILE A 86 -1.33 -11.72 -0.04
C ILE A 86 -2.63 -10.91 -0.02
N THR A 87 -3.44 -11.05 -1.06
CA THR A 87 -4.76 -10.39 -1.15
C THR A 87 -5.83 -11.08 -0.29
N THR A 88 -5.48 -12.15 0.42
CA THR A 88 -6.37 -12.93 1.31
C THR A 88 -7.57 -13.59 0.61
N VAL A 89 -7.54 -13.70 -0.72
CA VAL A 89 -8.59 -14.37 -1.51
C VAL A 89 -8.51 -15.89 -1.34
N GLY A 90 -7.31 -16.47 -1.54
CA GLY A 90 -7.03 -17.87 -1.25
C GLY A 90 -7.96 -18.89 -1.93
N TYR A 91 -8.02 -18.93 -3.26
CA TYR A 91 -8.87 -19.89 -3.99
C TYR A 91 -8.59 -21.37 -3.67
N GLY A 92 -7.35 -21.70 -3.27
CA GLY A 92 -6.94 -23.05 -2.88
C GLY A 92 -6.64 -23.98 -4.07
N ASP A 93 -6.55 -23.42 -5.28
CA ASP A 93 -6.12 -24.08 -6.51
C ASP A 93 -4.64 -24.47 -6.47
N PHE A 94 -3.80 -23.59 -5.89
CA PHE A 94 -2.39 -23.83 -5.61
C PHE A 94 -2.11 -23.72 -4.11
N PHE A 95 -1.19 -24.53 -3.58
CA PHE A 95 -0.80 -24.47 -2.17
C PHE A 95 0.50 -25.23 -1.90
N PRO A 96 1.33 -24.78 -0.93
CA PRO A 96 2.54 -25.49 -0.57
C PRO A 96 2.27 -26.79 0.15
N VAL A 97 2.94 -27.85 -0.29
CA VAL A 97 2.87 -29.19 0.30
C VAL A 97 4.08 -29.42 1.20
N ALA A 98 5.23 -28.80 0.90
CA ALA A 98 6.44 -28.87 1.70
C ALA A 98 6.27 -28.23 3.08
N LEU A 99 6.91 -28.80 4.09
CA LEU A 99 6.92 -28.23 5.45
C LEU A 99 7.50 -26.81 5.45
N GLU A 100 8.62 -26.62 4.75
CA GLU A 100 9.29 -25.32 4.63
C GLU A 100 8.41 -24.30 3.87
N GLY A 101 7.75 -24.75 2.80
CA GLY A 101 6.80 -23.92 2.03
C GLY A 101 5.61 -23.47 2.89
N ARG A 102 5.12 -24.32 3.79
CA ARG A 102 4.06 -23.97 4.74
C ARG A 102 4.48 -22.94 5.79
N ILE A 103 5.72 -23.02 6.29
CA ILE A 103 6.25 -22.01 7.22
C ILE A 103 6.27 -20.62 6.54
N VAL A 104 6.72 -20.57 5.29
CA VAL A 104 6.72 -19.35 4.48
C VAL A 104 5.30 -18.84 4.25
N ALA A 105 4.37 -19.74 3.94
CA ALA A 105 2.96 -19.39 3.75
C ALA A 105 2.37 -18.76 5.01
N ILE A 106 2.68 -19.29 6.20
CA ILE A 106 2.20 -18.70 7.47
C ILE A 106 2.69 -17.25 7.60
N ILE A 107 3.99 -17.00 7.38
CA ILE A 107 4.56 -15.65 7.45
C ILE A 107 3.91 -14.71 6.41
N LEU A 108 3.73 -15.21 5.18
CA LEU A 108 3.11 -14.48 4.08
C LEU A 108 1.66 -14.08 4.41
N ILE A 109 0.87 -15.02 4.94
CA ILE A 109 -0.53 -14.81 5.31
C ILE A 109 -0.63 -13.80 6.47
N THR A 110 0.14 -13.98 7.55
CA THR A 110 0.12 -13.06 8.70
C THR A 110 0.46 -11.64 8.27
N THR A 111 1.45 -11.49 7.40
CA THR A 111 1.85 -10.18 6.89
C THR A 111 0.79 -9.58 5.95
N GLY A 112 0.19 -10.41 5.07
CA GLY A 112 -0.89 -9.98 4.17
C GLY A 112 -2.11 -9.44 4.92
N VAL A 113 -2.52 -10.10 6.00
CA VAL A 113 -3.61 -9.61 6.88
C VAL A 113 -3.25 -8.27 7.52
N GLY A 114 -2.01 -8.12 8.02
CA GLY A 114 -1.52 -6.86 8.58
C GLY A 114 -1.52 -5.70 7.58
N MET A 115 -1.16 -5.98 6.32
CA MET A 115 -1.23 -5.00 5.23
C MET A 115 -2.68 -4.57 4.95
N PHE A 116 -3.62 -5.52 4.91
CA PHE A 116 -5.04 -5.20 4.72
C PHE A 116 -5.57 -4.27 5.82
N GLY A 117 -5.22 -4.54 7.09
CA GLY A 117 -5.56 -3.65 8.20
C GLY A 117 -4.95 -2.25 8.06
N SER A 118 -3.70 -2.17 7.59
CA SER A 118 -3.01 -0.90 7.34
C SER A 118 -3.69 -0.11 6.21
N PHE A 119 -4.13 -0.79 5.15
CA PHE A 119 -4.88 -0.19 4.05
C PHE A 119 -6.18 0.46 4.54
N THR A 120 -6.96 -0.28 5.34
CA THR A 120 -8.19 0.25 5.95
C THR A 120 -7.90 1.45 6.84
N ALA A 121 -6.82 1.41 7.63
CA ALA A 121 -6.43 2.54 8.49
C ALA A 121 -6.08 3.80 7.69
N VAL A 122 -5.39 3.66 6.55
CA VAL A 122 -5.12 4.81 5.67
C VAL A 122 -6.40 5.39 5.11
N LEU A 123 -7.33 4.55 4.61
CA LEU A 123 -8.62 5.02 4.10
C LEU A 123 -9.41 5.76 5.18
N ALA A 124 -9.45 5.21 6.40
CA ALA A 124 -10.09 5.88 7.54
C ALA A 124 -9.42 7.22 7.89
N SER A 125 -8.08 7.28 7.81
CA SER A 125 -7.34 8.52 8.07
C SER A 125 -7.64 9.60 7.03
N TRP A 126 -7.83 9.23 5.76
CA TRP A 126 -8.17 10.16 4.69
C TRP A 126 -9.54 10.80 4.93
N THR A 127 -10.58 9.99 5.16
CA THR A 127 -11.92 10.48 5.52
C THR A 127 -11.93 11.29 6.82
N SER A 128 -11.16 10.86 7.83
CA SER A 128 -11.05 11.63 9.08
C SER A 128 -10.37 12.98 8.87
N ASN A 129 -9.40 13.08 7.96
CA ASN A 129 -8.68 14.32 7.71
C ASN A 129 -9.55 15.35 6.98
N GLU A 130 -10.37 14.91 6.02
CA GLU A 130 -11.38 15.76 5.36
C GLU A 130 -12.35 16.36 6.38
N ARG A 131 -12.90 15.52 7.28
CA ARG A 131 -13.80 15.98 8.33
C ARG A 131 -13.14 16.98 9.29
N LYS A 132 -11.88 16.75 9.67
CA LYS A 132 -11.14 17.68 10.55
C LYS A 132 -10.94 19.05 9.88
N MET A 133 -10.66 19.05 8.58
CA MET A 133 -10.49 20.28 7.80
C MET A 133 -11.80 21.08 7.73
N GLU A 134 -12.93 20.40 7.48
CA GLU A 134 -14.25 21.05 7.48
C GLU A 134 -14.58 21.69 8.84
N VAL A 135 -14.33 20.97 9.95
CA VAL A 135 -14.60 21.49 11.30
C VAL A 135 -13.73 22.71 11.60
N GLN A 136 -12.44 22.67 11.26
CA GLN A 136 -11.53 23.82 11.45
C GLN A 136 -11.97 25.04 10.63
N ILE A 137 -12.38 24.85 9.38
CA ILE A 137 -12.89 25.94 8.53
C ILE A 137 -14.18 26.53 9.12
N LEU A 138 -15.09 25.69 9.63
CA LEU A 138 -16.35 26.16 10.24
C LEU A 138 -16.09 26.94 11.54
N GLU A 139 -15.14 26.50 12.35
CA GLU A 139 -14.70 27.20 13.56
C GLU A 139 -14.11 28.56 13.21
N GLU A 140 -13.18 28.62 12.24
CA GLU A 140 -12.58 29.87 11.78
C GLU A 140 -13.62 30.85 11.19
N VAL A 141 -14.60 30.35 10.42
CA VAL A 141 -15.71 31.18 9.90
C VAL A 141 -16.61 31.70 11.03
N HIS A 142 -16.83 30.90 12.08
CA HIS A 142 -17.63 31.33 13.23
C HIS A 142 -16.94 32.44 14.00
N ASP A 143 -15.64 32.29 14.28
CA ASP A 143 -14.84 33.29 14.99
C ASP A 143 -14.76 34.61 14.20
N LEU A 144 -14.48 34.54 12.90
CA LEU A 144 -14.50 35.72 12.03
C LEU A 144 -15.86 36.43 12.00
N ARG A 145 -16.97 35.68 12.03
CA ARG A 145 -18.31 36.27 12.09
C ARG A 145 -18.57 36.96 13.44
N ALA A 146 -18.08 36.38 14.54
CA ALA A 146 -18.20 36.96 15.87
C ALA A 146 -17.43 38.30 15.95
N GLU A 147 -16.19 38.35 15.48
CA GLU A 147 -15.39 39.57 15.43
C GLU A 147 -16.06 40.66 14.58
N VAL A 148 -16.57 40.31 13.39
CA VAL A 148 -17.29 41.26 12.53
C VAL A 148 -18.55 41.80 13.22
N HIS A 149 -19.27 40.96 13.96
CA HIS A 149 -20.45 41.39 14.70
C HIS A 149 -20.09 42.35 15.84
N GLU A 150 -18.99 42.07 16.55
CA GLU A 150 -18.48 42.95 17.60
C GLU A 150 -18.06 44.32 17.04
N LEU A 151 -17.24 44.37 15.98
CA LEU A 151 -16.84 45.63 15.35
C LEU A 151 -18.04 46.45 14.87
N LYS A 152 -19.04 45.80 14.26
CA LYS A 152 -20.28 46.48 13.83
C LYS A 152 -21.04 47.07 15.01
N SER A 153 -21.07 46.39 16.15
CA SER A 153 -21.73 46.89 17.36
C SER A 153 -21.02 48.13 17.92
N ILE A 154 -19.68 48.12 17.95
CA ILE A 154 -18.87 49.26 18.42
C ILE A 154 -19.08 50.47 17.52
N LEU A 155 -19.05 50.29 16.20
CA LEU A 155 -19.27 51.37 15.24
C LEU A 155 -20.67 51.99 15.40
N LYS A 156 -21.70 51.16 15.65
CA LYS A 156 -23.06 51.65 15.88
C LYS A 156 -23.16 52.50 17.16
N LEU A 157 -22.54 52.04 18.25
CA LEU A 157 -22.48 52.79 19.51
C LEU A 157 -21.73 54.12 19.37
N GLN A 158 -20.66 54.16 18.56
CA GLN A 158 -19.94 55.40 18.26
C GLN A 158 -20.79 56.37 17.42
N ALA A 159 -21.54 55.87 16.44
CA ALA A 159 -22.44 56.68 15.63
C ALA A 159 -23.57 57.29 16.46
N GLU A 160 -24.16 56.53 17.39
CA GLU A 160 -25.20 57.01 18.31
C GLU A 160 -24.67 58.04 19.33
N ARG A 161 -23.38 57.97 19.69
CA ARG A 161 -22.75 58.89 20.64
C ARG A 161 -22.29 60.22 19.99
N ASN A 162 -22.09 60.24 18.68
CA ASN A 162 -21.58 61.39 17.93
C ASN A 162 -22.66 62.14 17.11
N GLY A 163 -23.89 61.62 17.07
CA GLY A 163 -25.05 62.28 16.46
C GLY A 163 -25.93 62.93 17.52
#